data_AF-A0A7J4AUZ3-F1
#
_entry.id   AF-A0A7J4AUZ3-F1
#
_cell.length_a   1.000
_cell.length_b   1.000
_cell.length_c   1.000
_cell.angle_alpha   90.00
_cell.angle_beta   90.00
_cell.angle_gamma   90.00
#
_symmetry.space_group_name_H-M   'P 1'
#
loop_
_entity.id
_entity.type
_entity.pdbx_description
1 polymer ?
#
loop_
_entity_poly.entity_id
_entity_poly.type
_entity_poly.pdbx_seq_one_letter_code
_entity_poly.pdbx_strand_id
1 'polypeptide(L)'
;MKIWQSFWRFIHYQLPTVAEATHAGKWVKAHSTVDAYWVRSWAQLNEEGKIVKILCEWNAPNIGEVRKVLAKAPMPTEGIYPMMVVDSEDFR
;
A
#
# COMPACT_ATOMS: atom_id res chain seq x y z
N MET A 1 -4.12 13.56 -12.70
CA MET A 1 -4.81 12.62 -11.77
C MET A 1 -4.01 12.60 -10.47
N LYS A 2 -4.64 12.78 -9.30
CA LYS A 2 -3.92 12.76 -8.02
C LYS A 2 -3.71 11.30 -7.60
N ILE A 3 -2.46 10.94 -7.34
CA ILE A 3 -2.09 9.60 -6.87
C ILE A 3 -2.00 9.67 -5.34
N TRP A 4 -2.53 8.65 -4.67
CA TRP A 4 -2.44 8.51 -3.22
C TRP A 4 -1.54 7.32 -2.89
N GLN A 5 -0.68 7.45 -1.89
CA GLN A 5 -0.05 6.26 -1.30
C GLN A 5 -0.51 6.04 0.12
N SER A 6 -0.78 4.77 0.43
CA SER A 6 -0.94 4.31 1.80
C SER A 6 0.36 3.69 2.28
N PHE A 7 0.72 4.01 3.51
CA PHE A 7 1.86 3.41 4.18
C PHE A 7 1.36 2.42 5.20
N TRP A 8 1.76 1.17 5.06
CA TRP A 8 1.56 0.16 6.09
C TRP A 8 2.87 0.04 6.83
N ARG A 9 2.85 0.49 8.08
CA ARG A 9 3.97 0.33 9.00
C ARG A 9 3.53 -0.60 10.11
N PHE A 10 4.38 -1.58 10.39
CA PHE A 10 4.12 -2.57 11.40
C PHE A 10 4.63 -2.02 12.73
N ILE A 11 3.70 -1.59 13.57
CA ILE A 11 3.97 -1.01 14.90
C ILE A 11 4.17 -2.09 15.97
N HIS A 12 3.93 -3.35 15.62
CA HIS A 12 4.22 -4.51 16.45
C HIS A 12 5.64 -5.01 16.17
N TYR A 13 6.29 -5.62 17.17
CA TYR A 13 7.67 -6.12 17.12
C TYR A 13 7.93 -7.16 16.00
N GLN A 14 6.89 -7.69 15.37
CA GLN A 14 6.99 -8.70 14.33
C GLN A 14 6.74 -8.12 12.94
N LEU A 15 7.77 -8.18 12.11
CA LEU A 15 7.69 -7.86 10.68
C LEU A 15 6.91 -8.96 9.94
N PRO A 16 6.03 -8.60 9.00
CA PRO A 16 5.26 -9.61 8.26
C PRO A 16 6.16 -10.41 7.34
N THR A 17 5.81 -11.67 7.17
CA THR A 17 6.30 -12.51 6.09
C THR A 17 5.73 -12.05 4.75
N VAL A 18 6.39 -12.46 3.66
CA VAL A 18 5.88 -12.23 2.30
C VAL A 18 4.48 -12.85 2.12
N ALA A 19 4.21 -13.99 2.76
CA ALA A 19 2.91 -14.67 2.68
C ALA A 19 1.79 -13.85 3.33
N GLU A 20 2.02 -13.31 4.53
CA GLU A 20 1.06 -12.44 5.23
C GLU A 20 0.83 -11.13 4.46
N ALA A 21 1.90 -10.49 3.98
CA ALA A 21 1.80 -9.29 3.14
C ALA A 21 1.02 -9.56 1.85
N THR A 22 1.25 -10.72 1.22
CA THR A 22 0.53 -11.14 0.01
C THR A 22 -0.94 -11.41 0.30
N HIS A 23 -1.27 -12.06 1.41
CA HIS A 23 -2.66 -12.30 1.81
C HIS A 23 -3.40 -10.99 2.03
N ALA A 24 -2.80 -10.05 2.76
CA ALA A 24 -3.36 -8.72 2.97
C ALA A 24 -3.52 -7.96 1.64
N GLY A 25 -2.52 -8.00 0.75
CA GLY A 25 -2.61 -7.39 -0.57
C GLY A 25 -3.73 -7.98 -1.43
N LYS A 26 -3.91 -9.30 -1.46
CA LYS A 26 -5.03 -9.96 -2.15
C LYS A 26 -6.38 -9.54 -1.57
N TRP A 27 -6.48 -9.50 -0.24
CA TRP A 27 -7.71 -9.08 0.44
C TRP A 27 -8.06 -7.65 0.05
N VAL A 28 -7.11 -6.71 0.12
CA VAL A 28 -7.37 -5.30 -0.16
C VAL A 28 -7.66 -5.07 -1.64
N LYS A 29 -6.97 -5.78 -2.55
CA LYS A 29 -7.28 -5.72 -3.98
C LYS A 29 -8.70 -6.21 -4.30
N ALA A 30 -9.17 -7.26 -3.62
CA ALA A 30 -10.55 -7.75 -3.78
C ALA A 30 -11.62 -6.76 -3.28
N HIS A 31 -11.24 -5.81 -2.42
CA HIS A 31 -12.11 -4.76 -1.89
C HIS A 31 -11.92 -3.41 -2.59
N SER A 32 -11.10 -3.36 -3.64
CA SER A 32 -10.99 -2.17 -4.50
C SER A 32 -12.31 -1.91 -5.22
N THR A 33 -12.63 -0.65 -5.43
CA THR A 33 -13.84 -0.19 -6.13
C THR A 33 -13.47 0.61 -7.37
N VAL A 34 -14.46 0.97 -8.19
CA VAL A 34 -14.26 1.87 -9.33
C VAL A 34 -13.71 3.23 -8.89
N ASP A 35 -14.10 3.68 -7.69
CA ASP A 35 -13.69 4.96 -7.11
C ASP A 35 -12.38 4.89 -6.30
N ALA A 36 -11.89 3.69 -5.98
CA ALA A 36 -10.62 3.50 -5.29
C ALA A 36 -10.04 2.13 -5.60
N TYR A 37 -9.07 2.08 -6.52
CA TYR A 37 -8.41 0.84 -6.87
C TYR A 37 -6.90 0.88 -6.64
N TRP A 38 -6.38 -0.27 -6.20
CA TRP A 38 -4.96 -0.48 -5.97
C TRP A 38 -4.24 -0.64 -7.31
N VAL A 39 -3.23 0.22 -7.55
CA VAL A 39 -2.44 0.22 -8.80
C VAL A 39 -1.25 -0.73 -8.66
N ARG A 40 -0.40 -0.49 -7.65
CA ARG A 40 0.82 -1.28 -7.37
C ARG A 40 1.29 -1.07 -5.94
N SER A 41 2.33 -1.80 -5.55
CA SER A 41 2.95 -1.64 -4.24
C SER A 41 4.45 -1.82 -4.27
N TRP A 42 5.13 -1.18 -3.33
CA TRP A 42 6.55 -1.37 -3.05
C TRP A 42 6.71 -1.82 -1.61
N ALA A 43 7.54 -2.84 -1.39
CA ALA A 43 7.95 -3.22 -0.05
C ALA A 43 9.33 -2.63 0.24
N GLN A 44 9.44 -1.87 1.32
CA GLN A 44 10.74 -1.53 1.90
C GLN A 44 11.21 -2.72 2.72
N LEU A 45 12.42 -3.19 2.44
CA LEU A 45 13.07 -4.26 3.18
C LEU A 45 14.12 -3.69 4.14
N ASN A 46 14.45 -4.42 5.21
CA ASN A 46 15.66 -4.18 5.99
C ASN A 46 16.87 -4.91 5.37
N GLU A 47 18.05 -4.80 6.02
CA GLU A 47 19.29 -5.45 5.58
C GLU A 47 19.20 -6.99 5.56
N GLU A 48 18.27 -7.58 6.31
CA GLU A 48 18.01 -9.02 6.35
C GLU A 48 16.98 -9.49 5.30
N GLY A 49 16.47 -8.56 4.47
CA GLY A 49 15.44 -8.86 3.47
C GLY A 49 14.01 -8.97 4.02
N LYS A 50 13.76 -8.62 5.28
CA LYS A 50 12.43 -8.62 5.89
C LYS A 50 11.65 -7.35 5.56
N ILE A 51 10.34 -7.48 5.34
CA ILE A 51 9.47 -6.35 5.01
C ILE A 51 9.29 -5.45 6.24
N VAL A 52 9.75 -4.21 6.16
CA VAL A 52 9.55 -3.19 7.22
C VAL A 52 8.38 -2.26 6.94
N LYS A 53 8.09 -2.03 5.66
CA LYS A 53 7.05 -1.10 5.22
C LYS A 53 6.48 -1.54 3.88
N ILE A 54 5.18 -1.37 3.69
CA ILE A 54 4.56 -1.50 2.36
C ILE A 54 3.96 -0.15 1.98
N LEU A 55 4.34 0.32 0.79
CA LEU A 55 3.79 1.48 0.13
C LEU A 55 2.82 0.99 -0.94
N CYS A 56 1.56 1.42 -0.88
CA CYS A 56 0.56 1.02 -1.87
C CYS A 56 0.08 2.24 -2.63
N GLU A 57 0.16 2.19 -3.95
CA GLU A 57 -0.36 3.22 -4.84
C GLU A 57 -1.85 3.00 -5.09
N TRP A 58 -2.62 4.07 -4.95
CA TRP A 58 -4.06 4.10 -5.16
C TRP A 58 -4.43 5.15 -6.20
N ASN A 59 -5.32 4.76 -7.11
CA ASN A 59 -6.04 5.70 -7.95
C ASN A 59 -7.43 5.92 -7.34
N ALA A 60 -7.73 7.16 -7.00
CA ALA A 60 -9.00 7.57 -6.41
C ALA A 60 -9.24 9.08 -6.63
N PRO A 61 -10.50 9.53 -6.74
CA PRO A 61 -10.81 10.95 -6.90
C PRO A 61 -10.49 11.76 -5.64
N ASN A 62 -10.52 11.12 -4.46
CA ASN A 62 -10.19 11.73 -3.18
C ASN A 62 -9.71 10.69 -2.16
N ILE A 63 -9.06 11.15 -1.09
CA ILE A 63 -8.53 10.32 0.01
C ILE A 63 -9.61 9.55 0.78
N GLY A 64 -10.85 10.05 0.80
CA GLY A 64 -11.98 9.42 1.50
C GLY A 64 -12.33 8.04 0.95
N GLU A 65 -12.26 7.86 -0.37
CA GLU A 65 -12.53 6.56 -1.00
C GLU A 65 -11.47 5.52 -0.62
N VAL A 66 -10.20 5.92 -0.59
CA VAL A 66 -9.10 5.05 -0.12
C VAL A 66 -9.28 4.67 1.35
N ARG A 67 -9.69 5.62 2.21
CA ARG A 67 -9.96 5.37 3.63
C ARG A 67 -11.07 4.33 3.83
N LYS A 68 -12.14 4.36 3.02
CA LYS A 68 -13.23 3.38 3.12
C LYS A 68 -12.74 1.95 2.84
N VAL A 69 -11.88 1.77 1.84
CA VAL A 69 -11.30 0.46 1.52
C VAL A 69 -10.37 -0.01 2.66
N LEU A 70 -9.49 0.87 3.13
CA LEU A 70 -8.49 0.52 4.15
C LEU A 70 -9.06 0.38 5.56
N ALA A 71 -10.23 0.95 5.87
CA ALA A 71 -10.89 0.82 7.18
C ALA A 71 -11.20 -0.64 7.56
N LYS A 72 -11.25 -1.55 6.57
CA LYS A 72 -11.52 -2.97 6.77
C LYS A 72 -10.29 -3.85 6.49
N ALA A 73 -9.15 -3.25 6.16
CA ALA A 73 -7.95 -3.99 5.77
C ALA A 73 -7.41 -4.81 6.96
N PRO A 74 -6.90 -6.02 6.72
CA PRO A 74 -6.35 -6.89 7.77
C PRO A 74 -4.97 -6.44 8.28
N MET A 75 -4.52 -5.25 7.90
CA MET A 75 -3.21 -4.71 8.24
C MET A 75 -3.31 -3.26 8.69
N PRO A 76 -2.56 -2.86 9.74
CA PRO A 76 -2.57 -1.49 10.21
C PRO A 76 -1.97 -0.56 9.14
N THR A 77 -2.68 0.55 8.90
CA THR A 77 -2.22 1.63 8.02
C THR A 77 -1.68 2.75 8.88
N GLU A 78 -0.43 3.15 8.66
CA GLU A 78 0.22 4.29 9.31
C GLU A 78 -0.39 5.61 8.85
N GLY A 79 -0.68 5.72 7.56
CA GLY A 79 -1.34 6.88 7.00
C GLY A 79 -1.54 6.78 5.50
N ILE A 80 -2.29 7.74 4.96
CA ILE A 80 -2.59 7.87 3.52
C ILE A 80 -2.22 9.29 3.13
N TYR A 81 -1.37 9.43 2.12
CA TYR A 81 -0.77 10.72 1.74
C TYR A 81 -0.89 10.94 0.23
N PRO A 82 -1.07 12.19 -0.21
CA PRO A 82 -0.93 12.52 -1.63
C PRO A 82 0.54 12.36 -2.02
N MET A 83 0.79 11.61 -3.09
CA MET A 83 2.15 11.32 -3.54
C MET A 83 2.24 11.45 -5.06
N MET A 84 3.46 11.57 -5.55
CA MET A 84 3.76 11.52 -6.98
C MET A 84 4.84 10.47 -7.21
N VAL A 85 4.70 9.74 -8.31
CA VAL A 85 5.74 8.83 -8.77
C VAL A 85 6.73 9.66 -9.57
N VAL A 86 7.99 9.63 -9.18
CA VAL A 86 9.09 10.17 -9.97
C VAL A 86 9.73 8.98 -10.66
N ASP A 87 9.49 8.87 -11.96
CA ASP A 87 10.10 7.85 -12.80
C ASP A 87 11.35 8.44 -13.47
N SER A 88 12.44 7.69 -13.53
CA SER A 88 13.75 8.15 -14.03
C SER A 88 14.02 7.74 -15.48
N GLU A 89 13.02 7.19 -16.16
CA GLU A 89 13.14 6.33 -17.35
C GLU A 89 13.65 4.93 -16.97
N ASP A 90 13.00 3.91 -17.55
CA ASP A 90 13.43 2.53 -17.41
C ASP A 90 14.80 2.40 -18.10
N PHE A 91 15.79 1.83 -17.41
CA PHE A 91 17.14 1.64 -17.96
C PHE A 91 17.17 0.54 -19.05
N ARG A 92 16.01 -0.02 -19.42
CA ARG A 92 15.87 -1.16 -20.34
C ARG A 92 14.94 -0.87 -21.51
#